data_AF-A0AAV0XMM2-F1
#
_entry.id   AF-A0AAV0XMM2-F1
#
_cell.length_a   1.000
_cell.length_b   1.000
_cell.length_c   1.000
_cell.angle_alpha   90.00
_cell.angle_beta   90.00
_cell.angle_gamma   90.00
#
_symmetry.space_group_name_H-M   'P 1'
#
loop_
_entity.id
_entity.type
_entity.pdbx_description
1 polymer ?
#
loop_
_entity_poly.entity_id
_entity_poly.type
_entity_poly.pdbx_seq_one_letter_code
_entity_poly.pdbx_strand_id
1 'polypeptide(L)'
;MFKGIPVGTVDYRHLDLPEINTFTYVCGYLMKKCLEKHTCDICIEYARYQKQLDKSFLLSFIKAYSTNNHSTFGNLMMPDDDFYNFIFELENIFINNFPSIAYEEGIGAKLKIDFSNVPYDHPCEYFEKSYLINLFTRFRIFTGIKFLNRALVSEKKLKNRKLTVLQHL
;
A
#
# COMPACT_ATOMS: atom_id res chain seq x y z
N MET A 1 21.70 -18.07 -0.37
CA MET A 1 21.01 -17.79 0.92
C MET A 1 20.20 -16.52 0.75
N PHE A 2 18.86 -16.64 0.72
CA PHE A 2 17.94 -15.52 0.55
C PHE A 2 17.97 -14.61 1.78
N LYS A 3 18.56 -13.41 1.66
CA LYS A 3 18.29 -12.37 2.65
C LYS A 3 16.96 -11.71 2.28
N GLY A 4 15.90 -12.03 3.01
CA GLY A 4 14.60 -11.39 2.84
C GLY A 4 14.72 -9.87 3.04
N ILE A 5 13.88 -9.09 2.34
CA ILE A 5 13.86 -7.63 2.48
C ILE A 5 13.52 -7.30 3.94
N PRO A 6 14.47 -6.73 4.71
CA PRO A 6 14.24 -6.46 6.12
C PRO A 6 13.25 -5.30 6.24
N VAL A 7 12.12 -5.59 6.86
CA VAL A 7 11.13 -4.64 7.35
C VAL A 7 10.82 -5.15 8.76
N GLY A 8 10.57 -4.24 9.71
CA GLY A 8 10.29 -4.58 11.11
C GLY A 8 9.03 -5.44 11.31
N THR A 9 8.39 -5.35 12.47
CA THR A 9 7.16 -6.09 12.78
C THR A 9 6.05 -5.75 11.76
N VAL A 10 5.70 -6.72 10.89
CA VAL A 10 4.83 -6.50 9.72
C VAL A 10 3.33 -6.62 10.04
N ASP A 11 2.63 -5.50 9.90
CA ASP A 11 1.22 -5.29 10.30
C ASP A 11 0.21 -5.31 9.12
N TYR A 12 0.66 -5.06 7.87
CA TYR A 12 -0.23 -4.91 6.71
C TYR A 12 -0.97 -6.17 6.24
N ARG A 13 -0.64 -7.37 6.77
CA ARG A 13 -1.26 -8.64 6.32
C ARG A 13 -2.76 -8.70 6.61
N HIS A 14 -3.19 -7.98 7.63
CA HIS A 14 -4.57 -7.89 8.10
C HIS A 14 -5.28 -6.61 7.64
N LEU A 15 -4.68 -5.85 6.70
CA LEU A 15 -5.26 -4.60 6.22
C LEU A 15 -6.43 -4.86 5.26
N ASP A 16 -7.64 -4.45 5.67
CA ASP A 16 -8.84 -4.48 4.84
C ASP A 16 -9.03 -3.16 4.09
N LEU A 17 -8.48 -3.11 2.88
CA LEU A 17 -8.53 -1.96 2.00
C LEU A 17 -9.98 -1.67 1.52
N PRO A 18 -10.50 -0.43 1.67
CA PRO A 18 -11.76 -0.03 1.02
C PRO A 18 -11.55 0.10 -0.50
N GLU A 19 -12.59 -0.13 -1.31
CA GLU A 19 -12.53 -0.04 -2.79
C GLU A 19 -12.46 1.40 -3.31
N ILE A 20 -13.00 2.38 -2.56
CA ILE A 20 -12.96 3.82 -2.91
C ILE A 20 -11.82 4.50 -2.15
N ASN A 21 -10.96 5.24 -2.87
CA ASN A 21 -9.69 5.84 -2.43
C ASN A 21 -8.72 4.90 -1.71
N THR A 22 -8.65 3.64 -2.18
CA THR A 22 -7.69 2.65 -1.69
C THR A 22 -6.26 3.20 -1.70
N PHE A 23 -5.90 3.90 -2.77
CA PHE A 23 -4.55 4.39 -2.98
C PHE A 23 -4.15 5.49 -1.98
N THR A 24 -5.04 6.46 -1.73
CA THR A 24 -4.83 7.50 -0.71
C THR A 24 -4.70 6.88 0.69
N TYR A 25 -5.54 5.89 1.01
CA TYR A 25 -5.43 5.17 2.27
C TYR A 25 -4.10 4.43 2.40
N VAL A 26 -3.61 3.81 1.32
CA VAL A 26 -2.28 3.19 1.28
C VAL A 26 -1.18 4.23 1.51
N CYS A 27 -1.26 5.40 0.89
CA CYS A 27 -0.30 6.49 1.11
C CYS A 27 -0.25 6.91 2.58
N GLY A 28 -1.42 7.14 3.19
CA GLY A 28 -1.50 7.49 4.62
C GLY A 28 -0.99 6.37 5.54
N TYR A 29 -1.27 5.11 5.21
CA TYR A 29 -0.72 3.96 5.93
C TYR A 29 0.81 3.92 5.87
N LEU A 30 1.38 4.09 4.67
CA LEU A 30 2.83 4.09 4.47
C LEU A 30 3.50 5.24 5.21
N MET A 31 2.92 6.45 5.16
CA MET A 31 3.40 7.61 5.90
C MET A 31 3.39 7.35 7.41
N LYS A 32 2.27 6.84 7.94
CA LYS A 32 2.18 6.46 9.36
C LYS A 32 3.29 5.48 9.75
N LYS A 33 3.54 4.46 8.94
CA LYS A 33 4.63 3.48 9.21
C LYS A 33 6.03 4.08 9.09
N CYS A 34 6.23 5.11 8.29
CA CYS A 34 7.49 5.86 8.26
C CYS A 34 7.66 6.70 9.53
N LEU A 35 6.59 7.32 10.03
CA LEU A 35 6.63 8.07 11.29
C LEU A 35 6.88 7.18 12.51
N GLU A 36 6.27 5.99 12.56
CA GLU A 36 6.56 4.98 13.60
C GLU A 36 8.06 4.62 13.64
N LYS A 37 8.76 4.73 12.50
CA LYS A 37 10.19 4.46 12.38
C LYS A 37 11.07 5.67 12.69
N HIS A 38 10.69 6.84 12.18
CA HIS A 38 11.37 8.12 12.41
C HIS A 38 10.33 9.23 12.62
N THR A 39 10.26 9.76 13.83
CA THR A 39 9.38 10.88 14.18
C THR A 39 10.23 12.12 14.45
N CYS A 40 9.95 13.21 13.73
CA CYS A 40 10.44 14.56 14.01
C CYS A 40 9.40 15.58 13.54
N ASP A 41 9.52 16.84 13.98
CA ASP A 41 8.54 17.89 13.66
C ASP A 41 8.39 18.08 12.14
N ILE A 42 9.49 18.02 11.38
CA ILE A 42 9.47 18.15 9.91
C ILE A 42 8.61 17.05 9.28
N CYS A 43 8.81 15.79 9.69
CA CYS A 43 8.01 14.67 9.17
C CYS A 43 6.55 14.74 9.61
N ILE A 44 6.29 15.22 10.84
CA ILE A 44 4.92 15.37 11.36
C ILE A 44 4.18 16.44 10.55
N GLU A 45 4.79 17.59 10.32
CA GLU A 45 4.18 18.68 9.55
C GLU A 45 3.97 18.26 8.08
N TYR A 46 4.95 17.58 7.47
CA TYR A 46 4.82 17.02 6.13
C TYR A 46 3.68 15.98 6.02
N ALA A 47 3.46 15.18 7.07
CA ALA A 47 2.39 14.18 7.13
C ALA A 47 1.01 14.76 7.48
N ARG A 48 0.95 16.00 7.99
CA ARG A 48 -0.27 16.72 8.34
C ARG A 48 -0.80 17.58 7.20
N TYR A 49 -0.13 17.60 6.05
CA TYR A 49 -0.55 18.37 4.90
C TYR A 49 -1.93 17.92 4.39
N GLN A 50 -2.97 18.68 4.71
CA GLN A 50 -4.34 18.38 4.28
C GLN A 50 -4.72 19.24 3.07
N LYS A 51 -4.77 18.61 1.89
CA LYS A 51 -5.64 19.09 0.81
C LYS A 51 -7.09 19.19 1.28
N GLN A 52 -7.86 20.13 0.72
CA GLN A 52 -9.31 20.14 0.90
C GLN A 52 -9.87 18.78 0.45
N LEU A 53 -10.39 18.02 1.42
CA LEU A 53 -11.00 16.71 1.19
C LEU A 53 -12.34 16.92 0.48
N ASP A 54 -12.46 16.44 -0.75
CA ASP A 54 -13.75 16.28 -1.43
C ASP A 54 -14.55 15.12 -0.80
N LYS A 55 -15.88 15.11 -0.97
CA LYS A 55 -16.82 14.10 -0.49
C LYS A 55 -16.43 12.67 -0.88
N SER A 56 -15.65 12.50 -1.94
CA SER A 56 -15.05 11.22 -2.34
C SER A 56 -14.19 10.59 -1.23
N PHE A 57 -13.49 11.36 -0.39
CA PHE A 57 -12.57 10.88 0.66
C PHE A 57 -13.23 10.47 1.99
N LEU A 58 -14.52 10.76 2.16
CA LEU A 58 -15.26 10.57 3.41
C LEU A 58 -15.32 9.10 3.89
N LEU A 59 -15.30 8.13 2.98
CA LEU A 59 -15.35 6.70 3.35
C LEU A 59 -14.03 6.17 3.89
N SER A 60 -12.90 6.59 3.30
CA SER A 60 -11.56 6.28 3.81
C SER A 60 -11.35 6.88 5.19
N PHE A 61 -11.97 8.03 5.43
CA PHE A 61 -12.04 8.69 6.73
C PHE A 61 -12.87 7.88 7.76
N ILE A 62 -14.10 7.48 7.43
CA ILE A 62 -14.97 6.72 8.34
C ILE A 62 -14.34 5.38 8.77
N LYS A 63 -13.69 4.64 7.85
CA LYS A 63 -13.12 3.31 8.16
C LYS A 63 -11.83 3.37 8.99
N ALA A 64 -11.12 4.50 8.98
CA ALA A 64 -9.93 4.70 9.81
C ALA A 64 -10.26 5.07 11.27
N TYR A 65 -11.52 5.45 11.58
CA TYR A 65 -11.94 6.01 12.88
C TYR A 65 -13.24 5.42 13.45
N SER A 66 -13.17 4.21 13.97
CA SER A 66 -14.01 3.87 15.13
C SER A 66 -13.18 4.06 16.41
N THR A 67 -13.09 5.29 16.92
CA THR A 67 -12.53 5.57 18.26
C THR A 67 -13.37 6.62 18.99
N ASN A 68 -13.52 6.46 20.31
CA ASN A 68 -14.42 7.19 21.21
C ASN A 68 -14.12 8.69 21.44
N ASN A 69 -13.17 9.29 20.72
CA ASN A 69 -12.72 10.66 20.98
C ASN A 69 -13.05 11.58 19.81
N HIS A 70 -13.90 12.58 20.07
CA HIS A 70 -14.52 13.52 19.13
C HIS A 70 -13.59 14.56 18.48
N SER A 71 -12.37 14.20 18.07
CA SER A 71 -11.59 15.09 17.19
C SER A 71 -12.15 14.99 15.78
N THR A 72 -12.59 16.11 15.21
CA THR A 72 -13.29 16.23 13.91
C THR A 72 -12.52 15.68 12.71
N PHE A 73 -11.26 15.25 12.87
CA PHE A 73 -10.33 14.94 11.78
C PHE A 73 -9.59 13.60 11.86
N GLY A 74 -9.70 12.84 12.95
CA GLY A 74 -9.03 11.53 13.09
C GLY A 74 -7.48 11.54 12.90
N ASN A 75 -6.83 10.43 13.23
CA ASN A 75 -5.39 10.18 13.06
C ASN A 75 -4.93 9.94 11.59
N LEU A 76 -5.66 10.39 10.55
CA LEU A 76 -5.36 9.97 9.17
C LEU A 76 -4.41 11.00 8.61
N MET A 77 -3.16 10.61 8.50
CA MET A 77 -2.13 11.40 7.85
C MET A 77 -2.40 11.35 6.35
N MET A 78 -2.72 12.51 5.78
CA MET A 78 -2.73 12.68 4.33
C MET A 78 -1.36 13.26 4.00
N PRO A 79 -0.49 12.48 3.34
CA PRO A 79 0.83 12.98 3.03
C PRO A 79 0.74 13.98 1.87
N ASP A 80 1.73 14.88 1.82
CA ASP A 80 1.92 15.87 0.77
C ASP A 80 1.87 15.28 -0.66
N ASP A 81 1.59 16.15 -1.64
CA ASP A 81 1.52 15.78 -3.06
C ASP A 81 2.78 15.09 -3.56
N ASP A 82 3.95 15.50 -3.09
CA ASP A 82 5.22 14.89 -3.48
C ASP A 82 5.31 13.43 -3.02
N PHE A 83 4.83 13.13 -1.81
CA PHE A 83 4.75 11.75 -1.32
C PHE A 83 3.72 10.95 -2.12
N TYR A 84 2.54 11.53 -2.36
CA TYR A 84 1.49 10.85 -3.13
C TYR A 84 2.00 10.49 -4.54
N ASN A 85 2.59 11.46 -5.24
CA ASN A 85 3.14 11.30 -6.58
C ASN A 85 4.28 10.29 -6.59
N PHE A 86 5.15 10.31 -5.57
CA PHE A 86 6.20 9.31 -5.44
C PHE A 86 5.64 7.89 -5.35
N ILE A 87 4.67 7.64 -4.45
CA ILE A 87 4.04 6.32 -4.34
C ILE A 87 3.30 5.95 -5.62
N PHE A 88 2.74 6.93 -6.34
CA PHE A 88 2.03 6.69 -7.59
C PHE A 88 2.98 6.20 -8.69
N GLU A 89 4.17 6.78 -8.79
CA GLU A 89 5.21 6.29 -9.70
C GLU A 89 5.69 4.88 -9.34
N LEU A 90 5.85 4.57 -8.05
CA LEU A 90 6.18 3.20 -7.63
C LEU A 90 5.07 2.20 -8.02
N GLU A 91 3.80 2.62 -7.92
CA GLU A 91 2.65 1.82 -8.32
C GLU A 91 2.63 1.59 -9.83
N ASN A 92 2.91 2.61 -10.65
CA ASN A 92 2.99 2.48 -12.10
C ASN A 92 4.09 1.49 -12.51
N ILE A 93 5.27 1.60 -11.90
CA ILE A 93 6.37 0.63 -12.11
C ILE A 93 5.92 -0.78 -11.74
N PHE A 94 5.26 -0.94 -10.59
CA PHE A 94 4.76 -2.24 -10.15
C PHE A 94 3.75 -2.82 -11.15
N ILE A 95 2.75 -2.05 -11.57
CA ILE A 95 1.70 -2.50 -12.51
C ILE A 95 2.30 -2.92 -13.85
N ASN A 96 3.28 -2.16 -14.36
CA ASN A 96 3.90 -2.42 -15.65
C ASN A 96 4.85 -3.62 -15.61
N ASN A 97 5.63 -3.76 -14.54
CA ASN A 97 6.71 -4.76 -14.49
C ASN A 97 6.24 -6.08 -13.85
N PHE A 98 5.45 -6.02 -12.77
CA PHE A 98 5.12 -7.20 -11.94
C PHE A 98 4.56 -8.38 -12.73
N PRO A 99 3.61 -8.22 -13.68
CA PRO A 99 3.08 -9.35 -14.45
C PRO A 99 4.16 -10.13 -15.22
N SER A 100 5.19 -9.43 -15.71
CA SER A 100 6.27 -10.01 -16.50
C SER A 100 7.38 -10.68 -15.69
N ILE A 101 7.54 -10.28 -14.41
CA ILE A 101 8.61 -10.77 -13.53
C ILE A 101 8.09 -11.60 -12.35
N ALA A 102 6.76 -11.76 -12.21
CA ALA A 102 6.11 -12.42 -11.08
C ALA A 102 6.62 -13.85 -10.79
N TYR A 103 7.04 -14.57 -11.83
CA TYR A 103 7.54 -15.94 -11.76
C TYR A 103 9.05 -16.03 -11.50
N GLU A 104 9.76 -14.91 -11.47
CA GLU A 104 11.21 -14.88 -11.38
C GLU A 104 11.71 -14.93 -9.93
N GLU A 105 12.88 -15.54 -9.74
CA GLU A 105 13.57 -15.51 -8.45
C GLU A 105 14.08 -14.10 -8.13
N GLY A 106 13.97 -13.71 -6.85
CA GLY A 106 14.50 -12.42 -6.39
C GLY A 106 13.68 -11.20 -6.82
N ILE A 107 12.41 -11.36 -7.20
CA ILE A 107 11.51 -10.26 -7.62
C ILE A 107 11.54 -9.03 -6.71
N GLY A 108 11.56 -9.23 -5.39
CA GLY A 108 11.60 -8.11 -4.45
C GLY A 108 12.87 -7.26 -4.57
N ALA A 109 14.02 -7.87 -4.89
CA ALA A 109 15.25 -7.14 -5.12
C ALA A 109 15.20 -6.38 -6.45
N LYS A 110 14.64 -6.98 -7.50
CA LYS A 110 14.46 -6.34 -8.81
C LYS A 110 13.56 -5.11 -8.73
N LEU A 111 12.37 -5.26 -8.15
CA LEU A 111 11.45 -4.15 -7.92
C LEU A 111 12.07 -3.05 -7.06
N LYS A 112 12.82 -3.42 -6.02
CA LYS A 112 13.51 -2.43 -5.18
C LYS A 112 14.53 -1.60 -5.97
N ILE A 113 15.26 -2.21 -6.91
CA ILE A 113 16.19 -1.49 -7.79
C ILE A 113 15.40 -0.47 -8.62
N ASP A 114 14.33 -0.91 -9.28
CA ASP A 114 13.49 -0.03 -10.10
C ASP A 114 12.92 1.15 -9.27
N PHE A 115 12.39 0.85 -8.08
CA PHE A 115 11.84 1.86 -7.17
C PHE A 115 12.90 2.83 -6.63
N SER A 116 14.14 2.38 -6.45
CA SER A 116 15.22 3.24 -5.94
C SER A 116 15.64 4.30 -6.96
N ASN A 117 15.39 4.07 -8.25
CA ASN A 117 15.67 5.01 -9.33
C ASN A 117 14.64 6.15 -9.42
N VAL A 118 13.50 6.04 -8.74
CA VAL A 118 12.49 7.09 -8.73
C VAL A 118 12.97 8.25 -7.83
N PRO A 119 13.09 9.48 -8.37
CA PRO A 119 13.51 10.64 -7.59
C PRO A 119 12.48 10.94 -6.50
N TYR A 120 12.97 11.26 -5.30
CA TYR A 120 12.11 11.63 -4.18
C TYR A 120 12.94 12.33 -3.12
N ASP A 121 12.63 13.60 -2.91
CA ASP A 121 13.32 14.48 -1.99
C ASP A 121 12.37 14.86 -0.87
N HIS A 122 12.58 14.26 0.31
CA HIS A 122 11.79 14.55 1.50
C HIS A 122 12.46 15.69 2.29
N PRO A 123 11.72 16.66 2.85
CA PRO A 123 12.29 17.81 3.55
C PRO A 123 13.07 17.45 4.84
N CYS A 124 12.84 16.26 5.39
CA CYS A 124 13.64 15.72 6.48
C CYS A 124 14.82 14.89 5.95
N GLU A 125 16.04 15.31 6.29
CA GLU A 125 17.30 14.62 5.94
C GLU A 125 17.41 13.20 6.53
N TYR A 126 16.75 12.95 7.67
CA TYR A 126 16.76 11.67 8.36
C TYR A 126 15.63 10.73 7.92
N PHE A 127 14.86 11.12 6.90
CA PHE A 127 13.79 10.29 6.38
C PHE A 127 14.34 9.03 5.72
N GLU A 128 13.93 7.87 6.23
CA GLU A 128 14.39 6.56 5.73
C GLU A 128 13.67 6.15 4.43
N LYS A 129 14.01 6.76 3.28
CA LYS A 129 13.47 6.38 1.95
C LYS A 129 13.63 4.88 1.67
N SER A 130 14.75 4.29 2.06
CA SER A 130 15.00 2.86 1.85
C SER A 130 14.03 1.96 2.63
N TYR A 131 13.59 2.39 3.82
CA TYR A 131 12.56 1.70 4.60
C TYR A 131 11.20 1.78 3.90
N LEU A 132 10.83 2.96 3.40
CA LEU A 132 9.58 3.16 2.64
C LEU A 132 9.52 2.24 1.41
N ILE A 133 10.58 2.20 0.60
CA ILE A 133 10.66 1.34 -0.58
C ILE A 133 10.55 -0.15 -0.19
N ASN A 134 11.25 -0.58 0.87
CA ASN A 134 11.18 -1.96 1.35
C ASN A 134 9.76 -2.33 1.81
N LEU A 135 9.10 -1.42 2.53
CA LEU A 135 7.73 -1.59 3.02
C LEU A 135 6.74 -1.68 1.85
N PHE A 136 6.81 -0.74 0.90
CA PHE A 136 5.97 -0.72 -0.29
C PHE A 136 6.14 -1.98 -1.12
N THR A 137 7.38 -2.39 -1.39
CA THR A 137 7.69 -3.60 -2.16
C THR A 137 7.03 -4.83 -1.56
N ARG A 138 7.20 -5.05 -0.25
CA ARG A 138 6.59 -6.21 0.43
C ARG A 138 5.07 -6.13 0.47
N PHE A 139 4.52 -4.94 0.70
CA PHE A 139 3.08 -4.71 0.70
C PHE A 139 2.46 -5.02 -0.68
N ARG A 140 3.05 -4.51 -1.77
CA ARG A 140 2.51 -4.69 -3.13
C ARG A 140 2.64 -6.10 -3.65
N ILE A 141 3.77 -6.77 -3.42
CA ILE A 141 3.90 -8.20 -3.75
C ILE A 141 2.82 -9.01 -3.03
N PHE A 142 2.65 -8.80 -1.72
CA PHE A 142 1.66 -9.53 -0.93
C PHE A 142 0.23 -9.28 -1.42
N THR A 143 -0.14 -8.02 -1.62
CA THR A 143 -1.50 -7.65 -2.05
C THR A 143 -1.78 -8.06 -3.49
N GLY A 144 -0.80 -7.95 -4.40
CA GLY A 144 -0.89 -8.44 -5.78
C GLY A 144 -1.12 -9.95 -5.83
N ILE A 145 -0.32 -10.74 -5.10
CA ILE A 145 -0.50 -12.19 -5.01
C ILE A 145 -1.86 -12.54 -4.36
N LYS A 146 -2.25 -11.84 -3.27
CA LYS A 146 -3.55 -12.06 -2.61
C LYS A 146 -4.71 -11.81 -3.57
N PHE A 147 -4.62 -10.78 -4.42
CA PHE A 147 -5.62 -10.48 -5.44
C PHE A 147 -5.68 -11.58 -6.51
N LEU A 148 -4.53 -11.98 -7.07
CA LEU A 148 -4.45 -13.07 -8.06
C LEU A 148 -5.02 -14.39 -7.49
N ASN A 149 -4.69 -14.72 -6.25
CA ASN A 149 -5.22 -15.92 -5.58
C ASN A 149 -6.74 -15.85 -5.40
N ARG A 150 -7.29 -14.68 -5.05
CA ARG A 150 -8.75 -14.51 -4.95
C ARG A 150 -9.42 -14.71 -6.30
N ALA A 151 -8.87 -14.14 -7.37
CA ALA A 151 -9.37 -14.30 -8.74
C ALA A 151 -9.41 -15.80 -9.15
N LEU A 152 -8.31 -16.54 -8.90
CA LEU A 152 -8.25 -17.97 -9.18
C LEU A 152 -9.26 -18.80 -8.38
N VAL A 153 -9.45 -18.48 -7.09
CA VAL A 153 -10.45 -19.17 -6.25
C VAL A 153 -11.88 -18.86 -6.71
N SER A 154 -12.18 -17.61 -7.09
CA SER A 154 -13.50 -17.25 -7.64
C SER A 154 -13.78 -17.95 -8.96
N GLU A 155 -12.79 -18.06 -9.85
CA GLU A 155 -12.93 -18.82 -11.11
C GLU A 155 -13.20 -20.30 -10.88
N LYS A 156 -12.50 -20.93 -9.92
CA LYS A 156 -12.77 -22.33 -9.54
C LYS A 156 -14.21 -22.52 -9.04
N LYS A 157 -14.72 -21.60 -8.21
CA LYS A 157 -16.13 -21.65 -7.74
C LYS A 157 -17.14 -21.52 -8.89
N LEU A 158 -16.86 -20.67 -9.88
CA LEU A 158 -17.71 -20.51 -11.07
C LEU A 158 -17.66 -21.74 -11.99
N LYS A 159 -16.49 -22.35 -12.19
CA LYS A 159 -16.35 -23.62 -12.95
C LYS A 159 -17.12 -24.76 -12.28
N ASN A 160 -17.04 -24.86 -10.95
CA ASN A 160 -17.77 -25.89 -10.19
C ASN A 160 -19.29 -25.68 -10.24
N ARG A 161 -19.79 -24.44 -10.32
CA ARG A 161 -21.24 -24.19 -10.51
C ARG A 161 -21.80 -24.82 -11.78
N LYS A 162 -21.06 -24.78 -12.90
CA LYS A 162 -21.50 -25.45 -14.16
C LYS A 162 -21.57 -26.97 -14.01
N LEU A 163 -20.65 -27.56 -13.23
CA LEU A 163 -20.67 -28.99 -12.90
C LEU A 163 -21.82 -29.35 -11.95
N THR A 164 -22.17 -28.48 -10.98
CA THR A 164 -23.31 -28.70 -10.08
C THR A 164 -24.65 -28.66 -10.81
N VAL A 165 -24.80 -27.80 -11.83
CA VAL A 165 -26.02 -27.76 -12.67
C VAL A 165 -26.20 -29.04 -13.48
N LEU A 166 -25.10 -29.68 -13.90
CA LEU A 166 -25.13 -30.92 -14.68
C LEU A 166 -25.33 -32.19 -13.82
N GLN A 167 -25.21 -32.10 -12.49
CA GLN A 167 -25.45 -33.22 -11.57
C GLN A 167 -26.91 -33.36 -11.14
N HIS A 168 -27.77 -32.42 -11.55
CA HIS A 168 -29.22 -32.43 -11.28
C HIS A 168 -30.07 -32.66 -12.54
N LEU A 169 -29.45 -33.10 -13.64
CA LEU A 169 -30.09 -33.64 -14.84
C LEU A 169 -29.82 -35.15 -14.92
#